data_AF-A0A6J6R9U4-F1
#
_entry.id   AF-A0A6J6R9U4-F1
#
_cell.length_a   1.000
_cell.length_b   1.000
_cell.length_c   1.000
_cell.angle_alpha   90.00
_cell.angle_beta   90.00
_cell.angle_gamma   90.00
#
_symmetry.space_group_name_H-M   'P 1'
#
loop_
_entity.id
_entity.type
_entity.pdbx_description
1 polymer ?
#
loop_
_entity_poly.entity_id
_entity_poly.type
_entity_poly.pdbx_seq_one_letter_code
_entity_poly.pdbx_strand_id
1 'polypeptide(L)' 'MEVNEKCEAIIALADVDTPLGMVRLASPDTAAQYAHELYAAMREADHRGYTCIAVIPPSGEGISAAVRDRITRASA' A
#
# COMPACT_ATOMS: atom_id res chain seq x y z
N MET A 1 -0.66 5.77 -16.39
CA MET A 1 -0.58 4.68 -15.39
C MET A 1 -2.00 4.30 -15.06
N GLU A 2 -2.55 3.32 -15.78
CA GLU A 2 -3.91 2.84 -15.56
C GLU A 2 -3.95 2.09 -14.23
N VAL A 3 -4.61 2.66 -13.23
CA VAL A 3 -4.94 1.94 -12.01
C VAL A 3 -6.07 1.00 -12.38
N ASN A 4 -5.73 -0.28 -12.56
CA ASN A 4 -6.63 -1.36 -12.91
C ASN A 4 -7.90 -1.29 -12.02
N GLU A 5 -9.08 -1.19 -12.63
CA GLU A 5 -10.40 -0.99 -11.99
C GLU A 5 -10.88 -2.19 -11.13
N LYS A 6 -9.96 -2.95 -10.53
CA LYS A 6 -10.25 -4.22 -9.85
C LYS A 6 -9.89 -4.27 -8.36
N CYS A 7 -9.12 -3.33 -7.85
CA CYS A 7 -8.77 -3.34 -6.42
C CYS A 7 -9.76 -2.54 -5.58
N GLU A 8 -10.07 -3.08 -4.40
CA GLU A 8 -11.10 -2.56 -3.49
C GLU A 8 -10.50 -1.59 -2.47
N ALA A 9 -9.19 -1.71 -2.21
CA ALA A 9 -8.49 -0.89 -1.24
C ALA A 9 -7.08 -0.52 -1.69
N ILE A 10 -6.50 0.49 -1.05
CA ILE A 10 -5.20 1.05 -1.38
C ILE A 10 -4.35 1.32 -0.14
N ILE A 11 -3.06 0.99 -0.25
CA ILE A 11 -1.98 1.37 0.67
C ILE A 11 -1.01 2.25 -0.12
N ALA A 12 -0.89 3.53 0.23
CA ALA A 12 0.05 4.45 -0.42
C ALA A 12 0.45 5.58 0.54
N LEU A 13 1.51 6.32 0.23
CA LEU A 13 1.86 7.55 0.95
C LEU A 13 0.73 8.58 0.90
N ALA A 14 0.73 9.51 1.86
CA ALA A 14 -0.28 10.56 2.00
C ALA A 14 -0.36 11.51 0.80
N ASP A 15 0.70 11.66 0.02
CA ASP A 15 0.72 12.50 -1.19
C ASP A 15 0.01 11.85 -2.40
N VAL A 16 -0.36 10.56 -2.29
CA VAL A 16 -1.05 9.82 -3.35
C VAL A 16 -2.55 9.85 -3.09
N ASP A 17 -3.32 10.43 -4.00
CA ASP A 17 -4.78 10.46 -3.93
C ASP A 17 -5.42 9.06 -3.85
N THR A 18 -6.57 8.97 -3.16
CA THR A 18 -7.36 7.74 -3.11
C THR A 18 -8.27 7.72 -4.34
N PRO A 19 -8.16 6.74 -5.25
CA PRO A 19 -9.11 6.62 -6.34
C PRO A 19 -10.55 6.46 -5.82
N LEU A 20 -11.52 7.02 -6.54
CA LEU A 20 -12.93 6.87 -6.21
C LEU A 20 -13.33 5.39 -6.15
N GLY A 21 -14.09 5.03 -5.11
CA GLY A 21 -14.55 3.65 -4.90
C GLY A 21 -13.54 2.74 -4.19
N MET A 22 -12.30 3.19 -3.94
CA MET A 22 -11.33 2.45 -3.14
C MET A 22 -11.35 2.87 -1.67
N VAL A 23 -11.08 1.92 -0.78
CA VAL A 23 -10.86 2.17 0.65
C VAL A 23 -9.38 2.44 0.91
N ARG A 24 -9.08 3.54 1.62
CA ARG A 24 -7.72 3.83 2.11
C ARG A 24 -7.42 2.98 3.34
N LEU A 25 -6.44 2.08 3.25
CA LEU A 25 -6.01 1.23 4.38
C LEU A 25 -4.87 1.86 5.18
N ALA A 26 -3.97 2.61 4.54
CA ALA A 26 -2.94 3.39 5.21
C ALA A 26 -2.53 4.59 4.35
N SER A 27 -2.16 5.68 5.03
CA SER A 27 -1.78 6.97 4.44
C SER A 27 -0.58 7.59 5.17
N PRO A 28 0.56 6.88 5.27
CA PRO A 28 1.77 7.37 5.95
C PRO A 28 2.39 8.57 5.24
N ASP A 29 2.99 9.48 6.00
CA ASP A 29 3.71 10.65 5.45
C ASP A 29 5.15 10.30 5.01
N THR A 30 5.70 9.19 5.53
CA THR A 30 7.10 8.81 5.30
C THR A 30 7.28 7.33 5.03
N ALA A 31 8.38 6.96 4.37
CA ALA A 31 8.73 5.55 4.15
C ALA A 31 8.92 4.74 5.45
N ALA A 32 9.36 5.38 6.54
CA ALA A 32 9.51 4.75 7.84
C ALA A 32 8.15 4.41 8.48
N GLN A 33 7.21 5.35 8.45
CA GLN A 33 5.82 5.10 8.87
C GLN A 33 5.16 4.04 7.98
N TYR A 34 5.41 4.11 6.67
CA TYR A 34 4.93 3.11 5.73
C TYR A 34 5.37 1.70 6.12
N ALA A 35 6.66 1.51 6.45
CA ALA A 35 7.18 0.22 6.88
C ALA A 35 6.48 -0.30 8.16
N HIS A 36 6.10 0.61 9.06
CA HIS A 36 5.40 0.28 10.31
C HIS A 36 3.93 -0.10 10.06
N GLU A 37 3.23 0.67 9.23
CA GLU A 37 1.79 0.53 8.98
C GLU A 37 1.45 -0.59 7.99
N LEU A 38 2.36 -0.93 7.07
CA LEU A 38 2.12 -1.89 5.99
C LEU A 38 1.50 -3.22 6.47
N TYR A 39 2.03 -3.81 7.54
CA TYR A 39 1.53 -5.10 8.05
C TYR A 39 0.21 -5.01 8.80
N ALA A 40 -0.10 -3.86 9.39
CA ALA A 40 -1.39 -3.64 10.00
C ALA A 40 -2.45 -3.48 8.90
N ALA A 41 -2.15 -2.67 7.88
CA ALA A 41 -3.01 -2.44 6.73
C ALA A 41 -3.31 -3.72 5.93
N MET A 42 -2.30 -4.56 5.68
CA MET A 42 -2.50 -5.85 5.02
C MET A 42 -3.43 -6.78 5.83
N ARG A 43 -3.20 -6.90 7.14
CA ARG A 43 -4.05 -7.73 8.02
C ARG A 43 -5.46 -7.19 8.13
N GLU A 44 -5.63 -5.87 8.09
CA GLU A 44 -6.95 -5.24 8.01
C GLU A 44 -7.66 -5.58 6.70
N ALA A 45 -6.94 -5.60 5.58
CA ALA A 45 -7.50 -6.03 4.30
C ALA A 45 -8.00 -7.48 4.35
N ASP A 46 -7.18 -8.39 4.89
CA ASP A 46 -7.54 -9.79 5.09
C ASP A 46 -8.78 -9.91 5.99
N HIS A 47 -8.81 -9.16 7.09
CA HIS A 47 -9.93 -9.17 8.03
C HIS A 47 -11.24 -8.68 7.40
N ARG A 48 -11.15 -7.68 6.51
CA ARG A 48 -12.30 -7.15 5.77
C ARG A 48 -12.69 -7.99 4.56
N GLY A 49 -11.89 -9.00 4.21
CA GLY A 49 -12.13 -9.89 3.08
C GLY A 49 -11.90 -9.24 1.71
N TYR A 50 -11.07 -8.19 1.62
CA TYR A 50 -10.72 -7.61 0.32
C TYR A 50 -9.92 -8.61 -0.51
N THR A 51 -10.34 -8.78 -1.76
CA THR A 51 -9.75 -9.77 -2.67
C THR A 51 -8.61 -9.19 -3.51
N CYS A 52 -8.56 -7.86 -3.63
CA CYS A 52 -7.53 -7.12 -4.35
C CYS A 52 -7.24 -5.81 -3.59
N ILE A 53 -5.97 -5.61 -3.23
CA ILE A 53 -5.49 -4.33 -2.71
C ILE A 53 -4.37 -3.78 -3.60
N ALA A 54 -4.43 -2.49 -3.88
CA ALA A 54 -3.37 -1.78 -4.58
C ALA A 54 -2.33 -1.29 -3.56
N VAL A 55 -1.07 -1.67 -3.73
CA VAL A 55 0.03 -1.23 -2.87
C VAL A 55 0.98 -0.38 -3.69
N ILE A 56 1.04 0.92 -3.40
CA ILE A 56 1.96 1.87 -4.05
C ILE A 56 3.13 2.11 -3.10
N PRO A 57 4.32 1.53 -3.37
CA PRO A 57 5.46 1.65 -2.49
C PRO A 57 6.07 3.06 -2.56
N PRO A 58 6.71 3.54 -1.47
CA PRO A 58 7.48 4.77 -1.52
C PRO A 58 8.64 4.68 -2.54
N SER A 59 8.89 5.79 -3.23
CA SER A 59 10.02 5.95 -4.15
C SER A 59 11.30 6.37 -3.41
N GLY A 60 12.45 6.15 -4.03
CA GLY A 60 13.76 6.53 -3.49
C GLY A 60 14.56 5.37 -2.87
N GLU A 61 15.65 5.75 -2.21
CA GLU A 61 16.70 4.89 -1.64
C GLU A 61 16.46 4.57 -0.16
N GLY A 62 17.33 3.73 0.42
CA GLY A 62 17.32 3.41 1.85
C GLY A 62 16.05 2.70 2.28
N ILE A 63 15.29 3.28 3.22
CA ILE A 63 14.06 2.69 3.75
C ILE A 63 13.04 2.46 2.62
N SER A 64 12.91 3.40 1.68
CA SER A 64 11.98 3.26 0.55
C SER A 64 12.31 2.02 -0.31
N ALA A 65 13.58 1.78 -0.59
CA ALA A 65 14.05 0.61 -1.33
C ALA A 65 13.80 -0.69 -0.55
N ALA A 66 14.06 -0.69 0.76
CA ALA A 66 13.82 -1.84 1.63
C ALA A 66 12.32 -2.20 1.75
N VAL A 67 11.45 -1.20 1.83
CA VAL A 67 9.99 -1.39 1.83
C VAL A 67 9.54 -2.00 0.50
N ARG A 68 10.03 -1.47 -0.62
CA ARG A 68 9.70 -1.97 -1.96
C ARG A 68 10.10 -3.44 -2.13
N ASP A 69 11.33 -3.79 -1.75
CA ASP A 69 11.81 -5.18 -1.78
C ASP A 69 10.91 -6.12 -0.97
N ARG A 70 10.51 -5.67 0.22
CA ARG A 70 9.62 -6.45 1.09
C ARG A 70 8.24 -6.69 0.47
N ILE A 71 7.68 -5.69 -0.20
CA ILE A 71 6.40 -5.81 -0.92
C ILE A 71 6.56 -6.77 -2.10
N THR A 72 7.61 -6.62 -2.90
CA THR A 72 7.86 -7.53 -4.04
C THR A 72 7.96 -8.98 -3.59
N ARG A 73 8.60 -9.25 -2.46
CA ARG A 73 8.67 -10.61 -1.89
C ARG A 73 7.34 -11.11 -1.31
N ALA A 74 6.47 -10.23 -0.85
CA ALA A 74 5.14 -10.61 -0.35
C ALA A 74 4.12 -10.84 -1.47
N SER A 75 4.37 -10.32 -2.67
CA SER A 75 3.49 -10.42 -3.84
C SER A 75 3.92 -11.47 -4.87
N ALA A 76 5.05 -12.14 -4.66
CA ALA A 76 5.57 -13.23 -5.50
C ALA A 76 4.97 -14.58 -5.06
#